data_AF-A0A966QB81-F1
#
_entry.id   AF-A0A966QB81-F1
#
_cell.length_a   1.000
_cell.length_b   1.000
_cell.length_c   1.000
_cell.angle_alpha   90.00
_cell.angle_beta   90.00
_cell.angle_gamma   90.00
#
_symmetry.space_group_name_H-M   'P 1'
#
loop_
_entity.id
_entity.type
_entity.pdbx_description
1 polymer ?
#
loop_
_entity_poly.entity_id
_entity_poly.type
_entity_poly.pdbx_seq_one_letter_code
_entity_poly.pdbx_strand_id
1 'polypeptide(L)' 'KIRSAGFVADLAFGERALKGAMKAADQRNARFVLVLGDNEVSSGTAELKRMSDGSTSSVTLASLVDAFRDLSA' A
#
# COMPACT_ATOMS: atom_id res chain seq x y z
N LYS A 1 0.89 -7.30 11.00
CA LYS A 1 2.31 -6.86 11.08
C LYS A 1 2.47 -5.35 10.88
N ILE A 2 1.87 -4.72 9.87
CA ILE A 2 2.01 -3.26 9.60
C ILE A 2 1.46 -2.37 10.76
N ARG A 3 0.25 -2.64 11.25
CA ARG A 3 -0.31 -1.90 12.42
C ARG A 3 0.51 -2.11 13.71
N SER A 4 1.15 -3.27 13.86
CA SER A 4 2.04 -3.55 15.00
C SER A 4 3.38 -2.80 14.91
N ALA A 5 3.77 -2.41 13.70
CA ALA A 5 4.96 -1.58 13.45
C ALA A 5 4.67 -0.08 13.57
N GLY A 6 3.48 0.32 14.03
CA GLY A 6 3.09 1.72 14.23
C GLY A 6 2.59 2.42 12.97
N PHE A 7 2.51 1.74 11.84
CA PHE A 7 2.03 2.31 10.58
C PHE A 7 0.51 2.25 10.48
N VAL A 8 -0.09 3.38 10.10
CA VAL A 8 -1.52 3.46 9.76
C VAL A 8 -1.70 2.94 8.35
N ALA A 9 -2.18 1.70 8.24
CA ALA A 9 -2.60 1.11 6.98
C ALA A 9 -4.12 1.06 6.94
N ASP A 10 -4.69 1.65 5.90
CA ASP A 10 -6.12 1.69 5.67
C ASP A 10 -6.46 0.77 4.50
N LEU A 11 -7.17 -0.30 4.79
CA LEU A 11 -7.52 -1.33 3.82
C LEU A 11 -8.94 -1.08 3.33
N ALA A 12 -9.07 -0.54 2.12
CA ALA A 12 -10.35 -0.40 1.45
C ALA A 12 -10.68 -1.73 0.75
N PHE A 13 -11.37 -2.63 1.45
CA PHE A 13 -11.94 -3.83 0.85
C PHE A 13 -13.38 -3.55 0.39
N GLY A 14 -13.70 -3.92 -0.85
CA GLY A 14 -15.05 -3.95 -1.38
C GLY A 14 -15.12 -3.61 -2.87
N GLU A 15 -16.21 -4.04 -3.53
CA GLU A 15 -16.60 -3.69 -4.91
C GLU A 15 -16.73 -2.19 -5.20
N ARG A 16 -16.43 -1.31 -4.22
CA ARG A 16 -16.30 0.12 -4.48
C ARG A 16 -15.14 0.30 -5.43
N ALA A 17 -15.51 0.41 -6.72
CA ALA A 17 -14.66 0.62 -7.88
C ALA A 17 -13.33 1.25 -7.47
N LEU A 18 -12.21 0.61 -7.83
CA LEU A 18 -10.81 1.04 -7.65
C LEU A 18 -10.60 2.57 -7.52
N LYS A 19 -11.35 3.34 -8.32
CA LYS A 19 -11.50 4.80 -8.25
C LYS A 19 -11.78 5.39 -6.86
N GLY A 20 -12.68 4.80 -6.07
CA GLY A 20 -13.03 5.23 -4.72
C GLY A 20 -11.93 4.95 -3.70
N ALA A 21 -11.24 3.81 -3.83
CA ALA A 21 -10.07 3.49 -3.01
C ALA A 21 -8.90 4.44 -3.32
N MET A 22 -8.63 4.71 -4.60
CA MET A 22 -7.63 5.70 -5.01
C MET A 22 -7.98 7.09 -4.49
N LYS A 23 -9.24 7.54 -4.62
CA LYS A 23 -9.68 8.86 -4.13
C LYS A 23 -9.55 8.98 -2.61
N ALA A 24 -9.83 7.91 -1.86
CA ALA A 24 -9.66 7.89 -0.42
C ALA A 24 -8.17 7.95 -0.02
N ALA A 25 -7.29 7.27 -0.76
CA ALA A 25 -5.84 7.37 -0.55
C ALA A 25 -5.30 8.79 -0.82
N ASP A 26 -5.80 9.42 -1.88
CA ASP A 26 -5.47 10.80 -2.26
C ASP A 26 -5.97 11.81 -1.23
N GLN A 27 -7.23 11.68 -0.78
CA GLN A 27 -7.81 12.52 0.28
C GLN A 27 -7.06 12.39 1.62
N ARG A 28 -6.49 11.22 1.90
CA ARG A 28 -5.71 10.96 3.11
C ARG A 28 -4.27 11.46 3.02
N ASN A 29 -3.86 12.09 1.91
CA ASN A 29 -2.47 12.47 1.66
C ASN A 29 -1.51 11.31 1.93
N ALA A 30 -1.88 10.11 1.48
CA ALA A 30 -1.07 8.94 1.72
C ALA A 30 0.30 9.09 1.03
N ARG A 31 1.39 9.02 1.80
CA ARG A 31 2.75 9.03 1.23
C ARG A 31 3.00 7.83 0.32
N PHE A 32 2.31 6.73 0.58
CA PHE A 32 2.41 5.48 -0.17
C PHE A 32 1.02 4.91 -0.42
N VAL A 33 0.84 4.33 -1.60
CA VAL A 33 -0.36 3.62 -2.02
C VAL A 33 0.06 2.20 -2.37
N LEU A 34 -0.60 1.22 -1.77
CA LEU A 34 -0.42 -0.19 -2.11
C LEU A 34 -1.70 -0.66 -2.81
N VAL A 35 -1.56 -1.22 -4.01
CA VAL A 35 -2.67 -1.84 -4.72
C VAL A 35 -2.54 -3.35 -4.58
N LEU A 36 -3.59 -3.98 -4.08
CA LEU A 36 -3.69 -5.43 -3.90
C LEU A 36 -4.93 -5.90 -4.66
N GLY A 37 -4.73 -6.60 -5.76
CA GLY A 37 -5.78 -7.38 -6.42
C GLY A 37 -5.74 -8.85 -6.00
N ASP A 38 -6.66 -9.64 -6.53
CA ASP A 38 -6.72 -11.08 -6.26
C ASP A 38 -5.43 -11.81 -6.66
N ASN A 39 -4.79 -11.38 -7.74
CA ASN A 39 -3.54 -11.97 -8.21
C ASN A 39 -2.38 -11.68 -7.25
N GLU A 40 -2.25 -10.44 -6.78
CA GLU A 40 -1.21 -9.99 -5.85
C GLU A 40 -1.34 -10.66 -4.48
N VAL A 41 -2.58 -10.84 -4.02
CA VAL A 41 -2.87 -11.59 -2.79
C VAL A 41 -2.52 -13.07 -2.95
N SER A 42 -2.82 -13.67 -4.10
CA SER A 42 -2.50 -15.06 -4.41
C SER A 42 -0.98 -15.29 -4.56
N SER A 43 -0.26 -14.34 -5.16
CA SER A 43 1.19 -14.42 -5.34
C SER A 43 1.99 -14.00 -4.10
N GLY A 44 1.36 -13.33 -3.13
CA GLY A 44 2.01 -12.81 -1.92
C GLY A 44 2.91 -11.59 -2.19
N THR A 45 2.79 -10.98 -3.37
CA THR A 45 3.56 -9.82 -3.82
C THR A 45 2.62 -8.68 -4.16
N ALA A 46 2.96 -7.46 -3.76
CA ALA A 46 2.13 -6.28 -3.91
C ALA A 46 2.92 -5.14 -4.56
N GLU A 47 2.25 -4.25 -5.29
CA GLU A 47 2.90 -3.07 -5.84
C GLU A 47 2.75 -1.87 -4.91
N LEU A 48 3.89 -1.42 -4.37
CA LEU A 48 3.97 -0.22 -3.56
C LEU A 48 4.29 0.97 -4.48
N LYS A 49 3.34 1.89 -4.58
CA LYS A 49 3.51 3.17 -5.24
C LYS A 49 3.84 4.25 -4.21
N ARG A 50 4.94 4.95 -4.40
CA ARG A 50 5.30 6.14 -3.64
C ARG A 50 4.73 7.37 -4.33
N MET A 51 3.96 8.17 -3.58
CA MET A 51 3.35 9.40 -4.10
C MET A 51 4.31 10.59 -4.06
N SER A 52 5.42 10.51 -3.32
CA SER A 52 6.41 11.58 -3.26
C SER A 52 7.21 11.74 -4.56
N ASP A 53 7.54 10.63 -5.22
CA ASP A 53 8.36 10.58 -6.45
C ASP A 53 7.63 9.90 -7.63
N GLY A 54 6.50 9.25 -7.37
CA GLY A 54 5.75 8.48 -8.37
C GLY A 54 6.31 7.08 -8.64
N SER A 55 7.35 6.64 -7.91
CA SER A 55 8.00 5.35 -8.11
C SER A 55 7.08 4.20 -7.69
N THR A 56 6.92 3.20 -8.55
CA THR A 56 6.27 1.92 -8.22
C THR A 56 7.32 0.84 -8.03
N SER A 57 7.17 0.02 -6.98
CA SER A 57 8.07 -1.09 -6.70
C SER A 57 7.27 -2.29 -6.22
N SER A 58 7.52 -3.45 -6.82
CA SER A 58 6.93 -4.70 -6.36
C SER A 58 7.64 -5.15 -5.08
N VAL A 59 6.88 -5.30 -4.01
CA VAL A 59 7.36 -5.70 -2.69
C VAL A 59 6.54 -6.89 -2.20
N THR A 60 7.18 -7.83 -1.51
CA THR A 60 6.44 -8.93 -0.89
C THR A 60 5.68 -8.44 0.33
N LEU A 61 4.55 -9.07 0.68
CA LEU A 61 3.86 -8.74 1.93
C LEU A 61 4.76 -8.87 3.18
N ALA A 62 5.78 -9.73 3.09
CA ALA A 62 6.78 -9.91 4.14
C ALA A 62 7.73 -8.69 4.25
N SER A 63 8.28 -8.23 3.12
CA SER A 63 9.24 -7.11 3.07
C SER A 63 8.57 -5.73 3.03
N LEU A 64 7.26 -5.67 2.84
CA LEU A 64 6.48 -4.43 2.80
C LEU A 64 6.68 -3.60 4.08
N VAL A 65 6.69 -4.24 5.26
CA VAL A 65 6.90 -3.57 6.54
C VAL A 65 8.28 -2.93 6.64
N ASP A 66 9.31 -3.62 6.15
CA ASP A 66 10.70 -3.12 6.16
C ASP A 66 10.84 -1.94 5.21
N ALA A 67 10.24 -2.02 4.01
CA ALA A 67 10.23 -0.90 3.08
C ALA A 67 9.57 0.36 3.67
N PHE A 68 8.44 0.21 4.37
CA PHE A 68 7.82 1.33 5.10
C PHE A 68 8.72 1.90 6.19
N ARG A 69 9.45 1.03 6.89
CA ARG A 69 10.36 1.41 7.98
C ARG A 69 11.54 2.22 7.45
N ASP A 70 12.18 1.73 6.40
CA ASP A 70 13.30 2.42 5.72
C ASP A 70 12.88 3.77 5.15
N LEU A 71 11.63 3.89 4.70
CA LEU A 71 11.08 5.13 4.15
C LEU A 71 10.53 6.10 5.19
N SER A 72 10.44 5.67 6.44
CA SER A 72 10.00 6.49 7.58
C SER A 72 11.14 7.01 8.45
N ALA A 73 12.38 6.56 8.18
CA ALA A 73 13.60 7.08 8.79
C ALA A 73 14.01 8.42 8.13
#